data_AF-A0A922J175-F1
#
_entry.id   AF-A0A922J175-F1
#
_cell.length_a   1.000
_cell.length_b   1.000
_cell.length_c   1.000
_cell.angle_alpha   90.00
_cell.angle_beta   90.00
_cell.angle_gamma   90.00
#
_symmetry.space_group_name_H-M   'P 1'
#
loop_
_entity.id
_entity.type
_entity.pdbx_description
1 polymer ?
#
loop_
_entity_poly.entity_id
_entity_poly.type
_entity_poly.pdbx_seq_one_letter_code
_entity_poly.pdbx_strand_id
1 'polypeptide(L)' 'MARIGGKTLVPYVGVAVILLIALVGGAKATAICNIDSTKLNQCLPAVSGQSPPPPSKQCCSVVRLANLPCLCS' A
#
# COMPACT_ATOMS: atom_id res chain seq x y z
N MET A 1 -18.66 -35.78 18.26
CA MET A 1 -18.48 -34.45 18.88
C MET A 1 -17.04 -34.34 19.37
N ALA A 2 -16.20 -33.59 18.69
CA ALA A 2 -14.79 -33.45 19.06
C ALA A 2 -14.70 -32.61 20.34
N ARG A 3 -14.30 -33.23 21.46
CA ARG A 3 -13.92 -32.50 22.67
C ARG A 3 -12.53 -31.92 22.45
N ILE A 4 -12.49 -30.71 21.89
CA ILE A 4 -11.25 -29.96 21.80
C ILE A 4 -10.96 -29.46 23.21
N GLY A 5 -10.04 -30.15 23.90
CA GLY A 5 -9.61 -29.78 25.25
C GLY A 5 -9.06 -28.35 25.26
N GLY A 6 -9.38 -27.58 26.30
CA GLY A 6 -9.10 -26.15 26.41
C GLY A 6 -7.63 -25.75 26.21
N LYS A 7 -6.69 -26.69 26.35
CA LYS A 7 -5.26 -26.50 26.08
C LYS A 7 -4.94 -26.28 24.58
N THR A 8 -5.75 -26.83 23.69
CA THR A 8 -5.59 -26.76 22.22
C THR A 8 -6.46 -25.67 21.59
N LEU A 9 -7.45 -25.13 22.33
CA LEU A 9 -8.31 -24.03 21.88
C LEU A 9 -7.59 -22.68 21.89
N VAL A 10 -6.71 -22.45 22.87
CA VAL A 10 -5.94 -21.19 23.00
C VAL A 10 -5.12 -20.86 21.75
N PRO A 11 -4.29 -21.77 21.18
CA PRO A 11 -3.53 -21.45 19.96
C PRO A 11 -4.44 -21.21 18.75
N TYR A 12 -5.54 -21.95 18.61
CA TYR A 12 -6.49 -21.76 17.49
C TYR A 12 -7.23 -20.42 17.56
N VAL A 13 -7.67 -20.03 18.75
CA VAL A 13 -8.31 -18.71 18.97
C VAL A 13 -7.29 -17.59 18.76
N GLY A 14 -6.06 -17.75 19.23
CA GLY A 14 -4.99 -16.77 19.01
C GLY A 14 -4.68 -16.56 17.52
N VAL A 15 -4.55 -17.64 16.75
CA VAL A 15 -4.32 -17.57 15.29
C VAL A 15 -5.49 -16.91 14.58
N ALA A 16 -6.73 -17.25 14.94
CA ALA A 16 -7.93 -16.63 14.35
C ALA A 16 -7.98 -15.11 14.62
N VAL A 17 -7.65 -14.67 15.84
CA VAL A 17 -7.60 -13.24 16.19
C VAL A 17 -6.51 -12.50 15.41
N ILE A 18 -5.31 -13.08 15.28
CA ILE A 18 -4.22 -12.47 14.48
C ILE A 18 -4.62 -12.33 13.02
N LEU A 19 -5.28 -13.35 12.43
CA LEU A 19 -5.76 -13.28 11.05
C LEU A 19 -6.80 -12.16 10.86
N LEU A 20 -7.73 -12.01 11.81
CA LEU A 20 -8.75 -10.95 11.76
C LEU A 20 -8.11 -9.56 11.85
N ILE A 21 -7.12 -9.36 12.72
CA ILE A 21 -6.39 -8.10 12.83
C ILE A 21 -5.66 -7.76 11.53
N ALA A 22 -5.02 -8.75 10.89
CA ALA A 22 -4.33 -8.56 9.62
C ALA A 22 -5.30 -8.18 8.47
N LEU A 23 -6.51 -8.76 8.45
CA LEU A 23 -7.54 -8.44 7.46
C LEU A 23 -8.12 -7.02 7.65
N VAL A 24 -8.27 -6.56 8.89
CA VAL A 24 -8.77 -5.21 9.21
C VAL A 24 -7.67 -4.15 9.04
N GLY A 25 -6.41 -4.53 9.21
CA GLY A 25 -5.23 -3.72 8.93
C GLY A 25 -4.99 -3.54 7.43
N GLY A 26 -5.90 -2.86 6.72
CA GLY A 26 -5.74 -2.57 5.29
C GLY A 26 -4.36 -1.98 4.97
N ALA A 27 -3.86 -2.24 3.75
CA ALA A 27 -2.55 -1.80 3.28
C ALA A 27 -2.40 -0.29 3.49
N LYS A 28 -1.50 0.10 4.41
CA LYS A 28 -1.17 1.51 4.63
C LYS A 28 -0.35 1.94 3.43
N ALA A 29 -0.75 3.02 2.78
CA ALA A 29 0.06 3.62 1.73
C ALA A 29 1.43 3.93 2.33
N THR A 30 2.48 3.27 1.83
CA THR A 30 3.85 3.60 2.23
C THR A 30 4.26 4.83 1.45
N ALA A 31 4.95 5.75 2.14
CA ALA A 31 5.57 6.89 1.48
C ALA A 31 6.81 6.39 0.72
N ILE A 32 6.86 6.65 -0.58
CA ILE A 32 8.00 6.37 -1.45
C ILE A 32 8.57 7.72 -1.86
N CYS A 33 9.82 8.00 -1.52
CA CYS A 33 10.50 9.23 -1.91
C CYS A 33 9.68 10.51 -1.63
N ASN A 34 9.07 10.58 -0.43
CA ASN A 34 8.18 11.67 0.00
C ASN A 34 6.85 11.79 -0.76
N ILE A 35 6.41 10.72 -1.45
CA ILE A 35 5.12 10.63 -2.10
C ILE A 35 4.32 9.48 -1.48
N ASP A 36 3.05 9.71 -1.16
CA ASP A 36 2.12 8.62 -0.88
C ASP A 36 1.98 7.73 -2.12
N SER A 37 2.35 6.45 -2.01
CA SER A 37 2.36 5.50 -3.13
C SER A 37 1.02 5.38 -3.86
N THR A 38 -0.11 5.62 -3.19
CA THR A 38 -1.44 5.60 -3.82
C THR A 38 -1.68 6.78 -4.76
N LYS A 39 -0.85 7.84 -4.69
CA LYS A 39 -0.95 9.04 -5.54
C LYS A 39 -0.13 8.94 -6.82
N LEU A 40 0.80 7.99 -6.92
CA LEU A 40 1.62 7.78 -8.12
C LEU A 40 0.78 7.34 -9.32
N ASN A 41 -0.38 6.73 -9.09
CA ASN A 41 -1.33 6.37 -10.14
C ASN A 41 -1.81 7.58 -10.97
N GLN A 42 -1.78 8.79 -10.41
CA GLN A 42 -2.14 10.01 -11.12
C GLN A 42 -1.12 10.39 -12.20
N CYS A 43 0.11 9.86 -12.09
CA CYS A 43 1.19 10.11 -13.03
C CYS A 43 1.36 9.02 -14.09
N LEU A 44 0.74 7.84 -13.93
CA LEU A 44 0.83 6.73 -14.89
C LEU A 44 0.61 7.16 -16.36
N PRO A 45 -0.44 7.93 -16.70
CA PRO A 45 -0.66 8.36 -18.08
C PRO A 45 0.46 9.22 -18.66
N ALA A 46 1.20 9.94 -17.83
CA ALA A 46 2.27 10.84 -18.26
C ALA A 46 3.65 10.16 -18.37
N VAL A 47 3.77 8.91 -17.89
CA VAL A 47 5.06 8.19 -17.82
C VAL A 47 5.03 6.82 -18.52
N SER A 48 3.90 6.45 -19.13
CA SER A 48 3.70 5.15 -19.76
C SER A 48 3.15 5.30 -21.19
N GLY A 49 3.44 4.31 -22.05
CA GLY A 49 2.98 4.27 -23.43
C GLY A 49 3.90 4.99 -24.42
N GLN A 50 3.51 4.95 -25.70
CA GLN A 50 4.23 5.61 -26.79
C GLN A 50 3.79 7.08 -26.89
N SER A 51 4.73 8.02 -26.79
CA SER A 51 4.46 9.48 -26.73
C SER A 51 3.41 9.86 -25.68
N PRO A 52 3.75 9.75 -24.38
CA PRO A 52 2.81 10.08 -23.31
C PRO A 52 2.33 11.55 -23.42
N PRO A 53 1.06 11.82 -23.12
CA PRO A 53 0.53 13.18 -23.07
C PRO A 53 1.17 14.00 -21.93
N PRO A 54 1.00 15.33 -21.95
CA PRO A 54 1.44 16.19 -20.85
C PRO A 54 0.83 15.76 -19.50
N PRO A 55 1.55 15.94 -18.38
CA PRO A 55 1.06 15.57 -17.07
C PRO A 55 -0.16 16.41 -16.65
N SER A 56 -1.06 15.77 -15.90
CA SER A 56 -2.17 16.46 -15.25
C SER A 56 -1.66 17.38 -14.13
N LYS A 57 -2.46 18.39 -13.75
CA LYS A 57 -2.15 19.26 -12.60
C LYS A 57 -2.00 18.45 -11.32
N GLN A 58 -2.78 17.38 -11.15
CA GLN A 58 -2.70 16.50 -9.99
C GLN A 58 -1.34 15.78 -9.93
N CYS A 59 -0.90 15.18 -11.05
CA CYS A 59 0.42 14.55 -11.11
C CYS A 59 1.54 15.56 -10.79
N CYS A 60 1.48 16.77 -11.35
CA CYS A 60 2.47 17.80 -11.04
C CYS A 60 2.51 18.15 -9.55
N SER A 61 1.36 18.27 -8.88
CA SER A 61 1.32 18.53 -7.43
C SER A 61 1.95 17.42 -6.61
N VAL A 62 1.79 16.16 -7.04
CA VAL A 62 2.43 14.99 -6.39
C VAL A 62 3.94 15.06 -6.57
N VAL A 63 4.43 15.20 -7.81
CA VAL A 63 5.87 15.21 -8.12
C VAL A 63 6.57 16.44 -7.53
N ARG A 64 5.88 17.57 -7.37
CA ARG A 64 6.45 18.79 -6.77
C ARG A 64 6.88 18.61 -5.32
N LEU A 65 6.29 17.66 -4.60
CA LEU A 65 6.65 17.32 -3.23
C LEU A 65 7.67 16.17 -3.16
N ALA A 66 8.02 15.57 -4.29
CA ALA A 66 8.88 14.39 -4.34
C ALA A 66 10.33 14.70 -3.99
N ASN A 67 10.99 13.72 -3.37
CA ASN A 67 12.45 13.65 -3.32
C ASN A 67 12.95 13.07 -4.65
N LEU A 68 13.30 13.94 -5.59
CA LEU A 68 13.79 13.56 -6.93
C LEU A 68 15.07 12.70 -6.88
N PRO A 69 16.10 13.02 -6.06
CA PRO A 69 17.26 12.13 -5.89
C PRO A 69 16.90 10.70 -5.49
N CYS A 70 15.90 10.51 -4.63
CA CYS A 70 15.41 9.19 -4.24
C CYS A 70 14.67 8.48 -5.38
N LEU A 71 13.93 9.21 -6.23
CA LEU A 71 13.23 8.61 -7.38
C LEU A 71 14.19 8.19 -8.51
N CYS A 72 15.35 8.82 -8.60
CA CYS A 72 16.34 8.59 -9.66
C CYS A 72 17.52 7.71 -9.23
N SER A 73 17.49 7.16 -8.01
CA SER A 73 18.54 6.28 -7.48
C SER A 73 18.50 4.88 -8.07
#